data_AF-A0A9D5DX02-F1
#
_entry.id   AF-A0A9D5DX02-F1
#
_cell.length_a   1.000
_cell.length_b   1.000
_cell.length_c   1.000
_cell.angle_alpha   90.00
_cell.angle_beta   90.00
_cell.angle_gamma   90.00
#
_symmetry.space_group_name_H-M   'P 1'
#
loop_
_entity.id
_entity.type
_entity.pdbx_description
1 polymer ?
#
loop_
_entity_poly.entity_id
_entity_poly.type
_entity_poly.pdbx_seq_one_letter_code
_entity_poly.pdbx_strand_id
1 'polypeptide(L)'
;MIELTLATIIITIIVVLTLRNTKQAILENPLILNRTGQYHATLAPKLNIAQALIEAIAKQIPGPHDQSPDSAPQCFEVRDPSAVAIEQELYQLVIAIRDGGLFFQATAPHSLDDSPKISAETPPDTRTHNLEMNKRIVVAANTAAQQLGIRIRHVTFNPE
;
A
#
# COMPACT_ATOMS: atom_id res chain seq x y z
N MET A 1 -44.01 -20.52 6.24
CA MET A 1 -42.68 -20.99 5.79
C MET A 1 -41.87 -19.86 5.15
N ILE A 2 -42.45 -19.03 4.27
CA ILE A 2 -41.76 -17.93 3.56
C ILE A 2 -41.20 -16.85 4.52
N GLU A 3 -41.95 -16.47 5.57
CA GLU A 3 -41.50 -15.46 6.53
C GLU A 3 -40.25 -15.89 7.32
N LEU A 4 -40.14 -17.18 7.66
CA LEU A 4 -39.00 -17.72 8.40
C LEU A 4 -37.72 -17.69 7.56
N THR A 5 -37.84 -18.01 6.26
CA THR A 5 -36.74 -17.93 5.29
C THR A 5 -36.31 -16.49 5.01
N LEU A 6 -37.24 -15.54 4.98
CA LEU A 6 -36.92 -14.12 4.76
C LEU A 6 -36.16 -13.55 5.96
N ALA A 7 -36.60 -13.86 7.18
CA ALA A 7 -35.94 -13.44 8.40
C ALA A 7 -34.50 -13.97 8.49
N THR A 8 -34.26 -15.23 8.10
CA THR A 8 -32.91 -15.81 8.09
C THR A 8 -31.99 -15.14 7.08
N ILE A 9 -32.48 -14.80 5.89
CA ILE A 9 -31.69 -14.08 4.88
C ILE A 9 -31.31 -12.69 5.40
N ILE A 10 -32.26 -11.94 5.97
CA ILE A 10 -32.00 -10.59 6.50
C ILE A 10 -30.97 -10.64 7.62
N ILE A 11 -31.11 -11.56 8.58
CA ILE A 11 -30.15 -11.72 9.68
C ILE A 11 -28.77 -12.09 9.14
N THR A 12 -28.69 -13.00 8.16
CA THR A 12 -27.41 -13.39 7.55
C THR A 12 -26.74 -12.21 6.87
N ILE A 13 -27.50 -11.38 6.12
CA ILE A 13 -26.97 -10.18 5.48
C ILE A 13 -26.46 -9.18 6.53
N ILE A 14 -27.23 -8.94 7.61
CA ILE A 14 -26.80 -8.04 8.70
C ILE A 14 -25.53 -8.55 9.37
N VAL A 15 -25.43 -9.86 9.64
CA VAL A 15 -24.23 -10.48 10.24
C VAL A 15 -23.02 -10.36 9.31
N VAL A 16 -23.19 -10.62 8.01
CA VAL A 16 -22.09 -10.47 7.03
C VAL A 16 -21.65 -9.01 6.92
N LEU A 17 -22.59 -8.06 6.89
CA LEU A 17 -22.27 -6.62 6.85
C LEU A 17 -21.57 -6.14 8.12
N THR A 18 -21.97 -6.63 9.28
CA THR A 18 -21.35 -6.25 10.57
C THR A 18 -19.97 -6.90 10.77
N LEU A 19 -19.78 -8.16 10.38
CA LEU A 19 -18.47 -8.83 10.43
C LEU A 19 -17.46 -8.19 9.47
N ARG A 20 -17.89 -7.78 8.28
CA ARG A 20 -17.04 -7.07 7.31
C ARG A 20 -16.58 -5.69 7.83
N ASN A 21 -17.28 -5.15 8.82
CA ASN A 21 -16.98 -3.86 9.44
C ASN A 21 -16.12 -3.99 10.72
N THR A 22 -15.48 -5.13 10.94
CA THR A 22 -14.44 -5.27 11.97
C THR A 22 -13.27 -4.35 11.60
N LYS A 23 -13.29 -3.14 12.16
CA LYS A 23 -12.23 -2.15 12.04
C LYS A 23 -10.89 -2.85 12.26
N GLN A 24 -9.97 -2.69 11.31
CA GLN A 24 -8.63 -3.26 11.45
C GLN A 24 -8.04 -2.78 12.78
N ALA A 25 -7.59 -3.73 13.60
CA ALA A 25 -7.00 -3.41 14.89
C ALA A 25 -5.82 -2.47 14.66
N ILE A 26 -5.87 -1.27 15.24
CA ILE A 26 -4.82 -0.26 15.10
C ILE A 26 -3.57 -0.81 15.76
N LEU A 27 -2.52 -1.00 14.98
CA LEU A 27 -1.26 -1.55 15.50
C LEU A 27 -0.41 -0.41 16.05
N GLU A 28 -0.08 -0.43 17.35
CA GLU A 28 0.79 0.60 17.95
C GLU A 28 2.29 0.37 17.66
N ASN A 29 2.64 -0.79 17.11
CA ASN A 29 3.99 -1.14 16.72
C ASN A 29 4.15 -1.08 15.19
N PRO A 30 5.38 -0.85 14.67
CA PRO A 30 5.63 -0.97 13.24
C PRO A 30 5.29 -2.39 12.76
N LEU A 31 4.65 -2.47 11.60
CA LEU A 31 4.25 -3.73 10.99
C LEU A 31 5.15 -4.03 9.79
N ILE A 32 5.93 -5.11 9.88
CA ILE A 32 6.70 -5.63 8.76
C ILE A 32 5.94 -6.81 8.16
N LEU A 33 5.54 -6.68 6.90
CA LEU A 33 4.90 -7.74 6.12
C LEU A 33 5.91 -8.30 5.13
N ASN A 34 6.15 -9.61 5.19
CA ASN A 34 6.89 -10.31 4.17
C ASN A 34 5.97 -11.36 3.52
N ARG A 35 5.56 -11.12 2.28
CA ARG A 35 4.82 -12.08 1.47
C ARG A 35 5.82 -12.69 0.48
N THR A 36 6.34 -13.86 0.85
CA THR A 36 7.34 -14.60 0.06
C THR A 36 6.97 -14.65 -1.41
N GLY A 37 7.86 -14.17 -2.27
CA GLY A 37 7.68 -14.14 -3.73
C GLY A 37 6.66 -13.10 -4.25
N GLN A 38 6.15 -12.20 -3.40
CA GLN A 38 5.21 -11.15 -3.81
C GLN A 38 5.71 -9.75 -3.43
N TYR A 39 5.84 -9.47 -2.13
CA TYR A 39 6.27 -8.15 -1.66
C TYR A 39 6.81 -8.15 -0.24
N HIS A 40 7.62 -7.13 0.05
CA HIS A 40 8.02 -6.71 1.39
C HIS A 40 7.38 -5.35 1.69
N ALA A 41 6.77 -5.18 2.86
CA ALA A 41 6.23 -3.91 3.30
C ALA A 41 6.63 -3.57 4.72
N THR A 42 7.03 -2.32 4.96
CA THR A 42 7.25 -1.77 6.30
C THR A 42 6.25 -0.64 6.55
N LEU A 43 5.40 -0.80 7.55
CA LEU A 43 4.39 0.19 7.93
C LEU A 43 4.76 0.77 9.28
N ALA A 44 4.78 2.09 9.38
CA ALA A 44 4.90 2.77 10.67
C ALA A 44 3.71 2.41 11.58
N PRO A 45 3.84 2.60 12.90
CA PRO A 45 2.72 2.48 13.83
C PRO A 45 1.45 3.15 13.31
N LYS A 46 0.31 2.51 13.53
CA LYS A 46 -1.05 2.95 13.17
C LYS A 46 -1.33 2.97 11.66
N LEU A 47 -0.37 2.62 10.81
CA LEU A 47 -0.54 2.57 9.35
C LEU A 47 -0.87 1.16 8.82
N ASN A 48 -1.35 0.24 9.66
CA ASN A 48 -1.84 -1.06 9.21
C ASN A 48 -3.03 -0.96 8.23
N ILE A 49 -3.75 0.17 8.25
CA ILE A 49 -4.73 0.56 7.23
C ILE A 49 -4.19 0.52 5.80
N ALA A 50 -2.90 0.81 5.60
CA ALA A 50 -2.27 0.82 4.29
C ALA A 50 -2.15 -0.58 3.67
N GLN A 51 -2.32 -1.64 4.47
CA GLN A 51 -2.21 -3.03 4.02
C GLN A 51 -3.19 -3.33 2.87
N ALA A 52 -4.44 -2.85 2.95
CA ALA A 52 -5.43 -3.10 1.90
C ALA A 52 -5.00 -2.49 0.55
N LEU A 53 -4.47 -1.27 0.58
CA LEU A 53 -3.92 -0.61 -0.60
C LEU A 53 -2.69 -1.34 -1.12
N ILE A 54 -1.75 -1.72 -0.25
CA ILE A 54 -0.52 -2.43 -0.62
C ILE A 54 -0.84 -3.78 -1.29
N GLU A 55 -1.76 -4.55 -0.71
CA GLU A 55 -2.21 -5.82 -1.30
C GLU A 55 -2.90 -5.62 -2.65
N ALA A 56 -3.69 -4.56 -2.79
CA ALA A 56 -4.32 -4.22 -4.07
C ALA A 56 -3.28 -3.83 -5.13
N ILE A 57 -2.25 -3.05 -4.76
CA ILE A 57 -1.16 -2.67 -5.69
C ILE A 57 -0.35 -3.91 -6.07
N ALA A 58 0.02 -4.75 -5.11
CA ALA A 58 0.80 -5.97 -5.35
C ALA A 58 0.07 -6.95 -6.28
N LYS A 59 -1.27 -6.97 -6.30
CA LYS A 59 -2.05 -7.78 -7.25
C LYS A 59 -2.02 -7.23 -8.68
N GLN A 60 -1.85 -5.92 -8.85
CA GLN A 60 -1.82 -5.27 -10.17
C GLN A 60 -0.45 -5.38 -10.86
N ILE A 61 0.60 -5.58 -10.07
CA ILE A 61 1.96 -5.79 -10.57
C ILE A 61 2.18 -7.30 -10.61
N PRO A 62 2.31 -7.92 -11.80
CA PRO A 62 2.61 -9.35 -11.89
C PRO A 62 3.80 -9.68 -11.00
N GLY A 63 3.72 -10.80 -10.26
CA GLY A 63 4.74 -11.21 -9.30
C GLY A 63 6.13 -10.98 -9.89
N PRO A 64 6.98 -10.18 -9.21
CA PRO A 64 8.21 -9.72 -9.83
C PRO A 64 9.11 -10.94 -10.08
N HIS A 65 9.47 -11.13 -11.33
CA HIS A 65 10.39 -12.18 -11.74
C HIS A 65 11.80 -11.78 -11.30
N ASP A 66 12.68 -12.74 -11.02
CA ASP A 66 14.09 -12.53 -10.63
C ASP A 66 14.89 -11.63 -11.61
N GLN A 67 14.31 -11.29 -12.76
CA GLN A 67 14.89 -10.45 -13.81
C GLN A 67 14.19 -9.08 -13.95
N SER A 68 13.30 -8.69 -13.05
CA SER A 68 12.62 -7.40 -13.12
C SER A 68 13.64 -6.28 -12.85
N PRO A 69 13.83 -5.33 -13.79
CA PRO A 69 14.78 -4.25 -13.59
C PRO A 69 14.34 -3.34 -12.45
N ASP A 70 15.32 -2.87 -11.66
CA ASP A 70 15.07 -1.96 -10.55
C ASP A 70 14.35 -0.69 -11.00
N SER A 71 13.45 -0.20 -10.15
CA SER A 71 12.71 1.03 -10.38
C SER A 71 13.27 2.19 -9.57
N ALA A 72 13.01 3.42 -9.97
CA ALA A 72 13.17 4.53 -9.02
C ALA A 72 12.09 4.41 -7.91
N PRO A 73 12.37 4.82 -6.66
CA PRO A 73 11.32 4.94 -5.65
C PRO A 73 10.21 5.89 -6.13
N GLN A 74 8.97 5.42 -6.11
CA GLN A 74 7.78 6.21 -6.43
C GLN A 74 7.07 6.57 -5.13
N CYS A 75 6.80 7.85 -4.91
CA CYS A 75 6.27 8.35 -3.64
C CYS A 75 4.86 8.88 -3.81
N PHE A 76 3.98 8.51 -2.89
CA PHE A 76 2.57 8.88 -2.93
C PHE A 76 2.13 9.45 -1.58
N GLU A 77 1.47 10.60 -1.63
CA GLU A 77 0.62 11.06 -0.53
C GLU A 77 -0.71 10.32 -0.61
N VAL A 78 -1.06 9.62 0.46
CA VAL A 78 -2.27 8.79 0.53
C VAL A 78 -3.23 9.34 1.57
N ARG A 79 -4.46 9.60 1.13
CA ARG A 79 -5.60 9.99 1.96
C ARG A 79 -6.62 8.86 1.92
N ASP A 80 -6.53 7.98 2.89
CA ASP A 80 -7.45 6.86 3.05
C ASP A 80 -8.59 7.28 4.00
N PRO A 81 -9.87 7.16 3.59
CA PRO A 81 -11.02 7.41 4.46
C PRO A 81 -10.99 6.62 5.78
N SER A 82 -10.41 5.42 5.76
CA SER A 82 -10.23 4.57 6.94
C SER A 82 -9.18 5.15 7.90
N ALA A 83 -8.27 5.99 7.40
CA ALA A 83 -7.26 6.68 8.20
C ALA A 83 -7.81 7.88 8.98
N VAL A 84 -8.89 8.49 8.47
CA VAL A 84 -9.60 9.58 9.17
C VAL A 84 -10.15 9.09 10.52
N ALA A 85 -10.58 7.83 10.58
CA ALA A 85 -11.10 7.22 11.81
C ALA A 85 -10.04 7.06 12.92
N ILE A 86 -8.76 7.29 12.61
CA ILE A 86 -7.63 7.14 13.53
C ILE A 86 -6.77 8.41 13.60
N GLU A 87 -7.35 9.57 13.24
CA GLU A 87 -6.71 10.89 13.23
C GLU A 87 -5.47 11.01 12.32
N GLN A 88 -5.30 10.06 11.39
CA GLN A 88 -4.17 10.01 10.49
C GLN A 88 -4.63 10.26 9.06
N GLU A 89 -5.17 11.46 8.80
CA GLU A 89 -5.81 11.83 7.52
C GLU A 89 -4.92 11.70 6.28
N LEU A 90 -3.60 11.59 6.49
CA LEU A 90 -2.58 11.53 5.45
C LEU A 90 -1.45 10.62 5.91
N TYR A 91 -0.94 9.79 5.01
CA TYR A 91 0.34 9.10 5.16
C TYR A 91 1.10 9.09 3.82
N GLN A 92 2.40 8.85 3.87
CA GLN A 92 3.23 8.68 2.69
C GLN A 92 3.42 7.20 2.40
N LEU A 93 3.32 6.81 1.14
CA LEU A 93 3.60 5.47 0.65
C LEU A 93 4.70 5.54 -0.40
N VAL A 94 5.83 4.89 -0.12
CA VAL A 94 6.94 4.72 -1.06
C VAL A 94 6.89 3.31 -1.64
N ILE A 95 7.04 3.20 -2.95
CA ILE A 95 7.00 1.94 -3.68
C ILE A 95 8.24 1.83 -4.57
N ALA A 96 8.93 0.71 -4.52
CA ALA A 96 10.11 0.47 -5.34
C ALA A 96 10.24 -1.00 -5.71
N ILE A 97 10.83 -1.30 -6.86
CA ILE A 97 11.29 -2.65 -7.19
C ILE A 97 12.80 -2.70 -6.98
N ARG A 98 13.25 -3.68 -6.19
CA ARG A 98 14.66 -3.94 -5.88
C ARG A 98 14.92 -5.43 -6.00
N ASP A 99 15.93 -5.82 -6.74
CA ASP A 99 16.38 -7.21 -6.83
C ASP A 99 15.24 -8.18 -7.19
N GLY A 100 14.33 -7.76 -8.09
CA GLY A 100 13.17 -8.58 -8.47
C GLY A 100 12.12 -8.73 -7.37
N GLY A 101 12.14 -7.91 -6.31
CA GLY A 101 11.13 -7.85 -5.26
C GLY A 101 10.41 -6.49 -5.23
N LEU A 102 9.11 -6.50 -4.85
CA LEU A 102 8.32 -5.29 -4.68
C LEU A 102 8.39 -4.83 -3.22
N PHE A 103 8.85 -3.61 -2.99
CA PHE A 103 9.05 -3.02 -1.67
C PHE A 103 8.08 -1.87 -1.45
N PHE A 104 7.43 -1.88 -0.29
CA PHE A 104 6.52 -0.84 0.17
C PHE A 104 6.99 -0.27 1.50
N GLN A 105 6.83 1.02 1.66
CA GLN A 105 7.07 1.68 2.94
C GLN A 105 5.98 2.71 3.20
N ALA A 106 5.23 2.55 4.29
CA ALA A 106 4.23 3.51 4.71
C ALA A 106 4.72 4.27 5.95
N THR A 107 4.79 5.60 5.86
CA THR A 107 5.26 6.47 6.94
C THR A 107 4.26 7.57 7.25
N ALA A 108 4.26 8.02 8.51
CA ALA A 108 3.49 9.20 8.89
C ALA A 108 4.07 10.45 8.22
N PRO A 109 3.24 11.45 7.86
CA PRO A 109 3.66 12.60 7.06
C PRO A 109 4.70 13.50 7.77
N HIS A 110 4.81 13.40 9.09
CA HIS A 110 5.76 14.16 9.92
C HIS A 110 6.95 13.31 10.41
N SER A 111 7.00 12.02 10.06
CA SER A 111 8.06 11.10 10.51
C SER A 111 9.07 10.88 9.39
N LEU A 112 9.81 11.94 9.04
CA LEU A 112 10.90 11.87 8.07
C LEU A 112 12.21 11.31 8.66
N ASP A 113 12.29 11.07 9.97
CA ASP A 113 13.58 10.83 10.64
C ASP A 113 13.91 9.39 11.08
N ASP A 114 12.96 8.44 11.21
CA ASP A 114 13.27 7.17 11.92
C ASP A 114 12.75 5.86 11.29
N SER A 115 12.19 5.88 10.07
CA SER A 115 11.89 4.61 9.36
C SER A 115 13.10 4.13 8.55
N PRO A 116 13.30 2.82 8.37
CA PRO A 116 14.36 2.30 7.51
C PRO A 116 14.16 2.92 6.14
N LYS A 117 14.99 3.92 5.82
CA LYS A 117 15.10 4.48 4.49
C LYS A 117 15.34 3.27 3.61
N ILE A 118 14.51 3.03 2.59
CA ILE A 118 14.93 2.21 1.45
C ILE A 118 16.28 2.80 1.05
N SER A 119 17.37 2.16 1.49
CA SER A 119 18.62 2.87 1.77
C SER A 119 19.06 3.51 0.46
N ALA A 120 19.14 4.83 0.47
CA ALA A 120 19.72 5.63 -0.59
C ALA A 120 21.25 5.48 -0.56
N GLU A 121 21.76 4.26 -0.40
CA GLU A 121 23.18 3.95 -0.40
C GLU A 121 23.61 3.50 -1.80
N THR A 122 24.08 4.50 -2.53
CA THR A 122 25.17 4.48 -3.53
C THR A 122 24.81 4.23 -5.00
N PRO A 123 25.17 5.16 -5.92
CA PRO A 123 25.04 4.97 -7.36
C PRO A 123 26.24 4.21 -7.92
N PRO A 124 26.04 3.46 -9.02
CA PRO A 124 26.95 3.59 -10.15
C PRO A 124 26.17 4.00 -11.40
N ASP A 125 26.78 4.91 -12.14
CA ASP A 125 26.42 5.40 -13.46
C ASP A 125 25.87 4.31 -14.40
N THR A 126 25.03 4.74 -15.35
CA THR A 126 24.59 3.97 -16.53
C THR A 126 23.57 2.86 -16.32
N ARG A 127 22.37 3.17 -15.82
CA ARG A 127 21.17 2.41 -16.19
C ARG A 127 20.04 3.37 -16.49
N THR A 128 19.58 3.34 -17.73
CA THR A 128 18.28 3.83 -18.17
C THR A 128 17.25 3.41 -17.11
N HIS A 129 16.87 4.32 -16.20
CA HIS A 129 15.79 4.05 -15.25
C HIS A 129 14.65 3.51 -16.09
N ASN A 130 14.15 2.31 -15.75
CA ASN A 130 13.15 1.67 -16.59
C ASN A 130 11.85 2.47 -16.42
N LEU A 131 11.69 3.48 -17.28
CA LEU A 131 10.58 4.40 -17.30
C LEU A 131 9.26 3.64 -17.44
N GLU A 132 9.30 2.49 -18.11
CA GLU A 132 8.16 1.59 -18.21
C GLU A 132 7.80 0.97 -16.86
N MET A 133 8.79 0.54 -16.06
CA MET A 133 8.55 0.01 -14.72
C MET A 133 8.03 1.09 -13.76
N ASN A 134 8.62 2.29 -13.79
CA ASN A 134 8.11 3.42 -12.99
C ASN A 134 6.65 3.74 -13.38
N LYS A 135 6.34 3.78 -14.68
CA LYS A 135 4.96 3.96 -15.17
C LYS A 135 4.04 2.85 -14.69
N ARG A 136 4.47 1.58 -14.70
CA ARG A 136 3.68 0.45 -14.20
C ARG A 136 3.34 0.59 -12.72
N ILE A 137 4.30 1.00 -11.89
CA ILE A 137 4.06 1.27 -10.46
C ILE A 137 3.02 2.37 -10.28
N VAL A 138 3.18 3.50 -11.00
CA VAL A 138 2.24 4.63 -10.93
C VAL A 138 0.84 4.22 -11.39
N VAL A 139 0.72 3.46 -12.48
CA VAL A 139 -0.57 2.97 -12.97
C VAL A 139 -1.19 2.02 -11.95
N ALA A 140 -0.45 1.04 -11.45
CA ALA A 140 -0.92 0.08 -10.45
C ALA A 140 -1.41 0.78 -9.17
N ALA A 141 -0.66 1.76 -8.67
CA ALA A 141 -1.03 2.57 -7.52
C ALA A 141 -2.36 3.31 -7.74
N ASN A 142 -2.51 4.01 -8.87
CA ASN A 142 -3.74 4.73 -9.19
C ASN A 142 -4.94 3.80 -9.37
N THR A 143 -4.77 2.68 -10.07
CA THR A 143 -5.84 1.70 -10.27
C THR A 143 -6.28 1.09 -8.93
N ALA A 144 -5.34 0.67 -8.08
CA ALA A 144 -5.65 0.12 -6.76
C ALA A 144 -6.35 1.15 -5.85
N ALA A 145 -5.86 2.38 -5.82
CA ALA A 145 -6.47 3.46 -5.05
C ALA A 145 -7.91 3.75 -5.51
N GLN A 146 -8.14 3.81 -6.82
CA GLN A 146 -9.48 4.00 -7.39
C GLN A 146 -10.45 2.87 -7.00
N GLN A 147 -10.00 1.61 -7.04
CA GLN A 147 -10.81 0.45 -6.66
C GLN A 147 -11.22 0.48 -5.18
N LEU A 148 -10.39 1.05 -4.31
CA LEU A 148 -10.62 1.15 -2.87
C LEU A 148 -11.27 2.48 -2.45
N GLY A 149 -11.50 3.41 -3.39
CA GLY A 149 -11.99 4.75 -3.07
C GLY A 149 -11.00 5.60 -2.27
N ILE A 150 -9.71 5.25 -2.33
CA ILE A 150 -8.62 5.96 -1.66
C ILE A 150 -8.10 7.06 -2.59
N ARG A 151 -7.83 8.25 -2.05
CA ARG A 151 -7.22 9.33 -2.83
C ARG A 151 -5.71 9.25 -2.68
N ILE A 152 -4.99 9.22 -3.80
CA ILE A 152 -3.53 9.29 -3.82
C ILE A 152 -3.06 10.45 -4.68
N ARG A 153 -1.92 11.02 -4.33
CA ARG A 153 -1.21 12.02 -5.13
C ARG A 153 0.24 11.59 -5.29
N HIS A 154 0.69 11.46 -6.54
CA HIS A 154 2.08 11.16 -6.83
C HIS A 154 2.95 12.39 -6.54
N VAL A 155 4.00 12.21 -5.75
CA VAL A 155 4.97 13.23 -5.38
C VAL A 155 6.26 12.95 -6.14
N THR A 156 6.55 13.76 -7.15
CA THR A 156 7.84 13.72 -7.84
C THR A 156 8.88 14.30 -6.90
N PHE A 157 9.88 13.50 -6.50
CA PHE A 157 11.05 14.02 -5.80
C PHE A 157 11.74 15.02 -6.72
N ASN A 158 11.75 16.30 -6.32
CA ASN A 158 12.60 17.32 -6.91
C ASN A 158 13.90 17.30 -6.10
N PRO A 159 15.00 16.75 -6.62
CA PRO A 159 16.30 16.96 -5.99
C PRO A 159 16.70 18.42 -6.26
N GLU A 160 16.59 19.27 -5.25
CA GLU A 160 17.35 20.52 -5.22
C GLU A 160 18.82 20.24 -4.88
#